data_AF-A0A974NVV7-F1
#
_entry.id   AF-A0A974NVV7-F1
#
_cell.length_a   1.000
_cell.length_b   1.000
_cell.length_c   1.000
_cell.angle_alpha   90.00
_cell.angle_beta   90.00
_cell.angle_gamma   90.00
#
_symmetry.space_group_name_H-M   'P 1'
#
loop_
_entity.id
_entity.type
_entity.pdbx_description
1 polymer ?
#
loop_
_entity_poly.entity_id
_entity_poly.type
_entity_poly.pdbx_seq_one_letter_code
_entity_poly.pdbx_strand_id
1 'polypeptide(L)'
;MIGELARHRCTGDDGTALFVIEHRHVFTSPGGAGPRQHRGAAWATLLNGEPVRYIHARALEVIATGELLVRDLRRCNCAPAAMIVTRDGGRERKARQA
;
A
#
# COMPACT_ATOMS: atom_id res chain seq x y z
N MET A 1 -4.67 8.43 7.36
CA MET A 1 -4.30 7.04 7.69
C MET A 1 -3.24 6.57 6.70
N ILE A 2 -2.37 5.64 7.09
CA ILE A 2 -1.41 4.98 6.19
C ILE A 2 -1.94 3.58 5.91
N GLY A 3 -2.04 3.21 4.64
CA GLY A 3 -2.39 1.84 4.21
C GLY A 3 -1.19 1.15 3.56
N GLU A 4 -1.01 -0.13 3.85
CA GLU A 4 -0.13 -1.02 3.07
C GLU A 4 -0.84 -1.39 1.77
N LEU A 5 -0.16 -1.24 0.62
CA LEU A 5 -0.69 -1.56 -0.71
C LEU A 5 -0.26 -2.96 -1.14
N ALA A 6 1.02 -3.24 -0.97
CA ALA A 6 1.67 -4.44 -1.44
C ALA A 6 2.91 -4.72 -0.62
N ARG A 7 3.25 -6.01 -0.55
CA ARG A 7 4.49 -6.49 0.04
C ARG A 7 5.22 -7.34 -0.99
N HIS A 8 6.42 -6.91 -1.34
CA HIS A 8 7.26 -7.54 -2.34
C HIS A 8 8.37 -8.31 -1.68
N ARG A 9 8.59 -9.55 -2.11
CA ARG A 9 9.80 -10.28 -1.77
C ARG A 9 10.91 -9.85 -2.71
N CYS A 10 12.03 -9.45 -2.13
CA CYS A 10 13.20 -8.98 -2.84
C CYS A 10 14.44 -9.78 -2.42
N THR A 11 15.48 -9.69 -3.23
CA THR A 11 16.81 -10.24 -2.92
C THR A 11 17.80 -9.07 -2.97
N GLY A 12 18.59 -8.90 -1.91
CA GLY A 12 19.73 -7.97 -1.87
C GLY A 12 20.84 -8.40 -2.82
N ASP A 13 21.83 -7.54 -3.02
CA ASP A 13 22.98 -7.83 -3.87
C ASP A 13 23.85 -8.98 -3.32
N ASP A 14 23.87 -9.13 -2.01
CA ASP A 14 24.50 -10.20 -1.24
C ASP A 14 23.73 -11.53 -1.25
N GLY A 15 22.54 -11.56 -1.87
CA GLY A 15 21.66 -12.73 -1.89
C GLY A 15 20.70 -12.83 -0.70
N THR A 16 20.71 -11.86 0.22
CA THR A 16 19.82 -11.83 1.38
C THR A 16 18.37 -11.62 0.96
N ALA A 17 17.45 -12.42 1.53
CA ALA A 17 16.02 -12.25 1.27
C ALA A 17 15.45 -11.10 2.10
N LEU A 18 14.89 -10.10 1.41
CA LEU A 18 14.32 -8.89 2.01
C LEU A 18 12.85 -8.70 1.62
N PHE A 19 12.13 -7.86 2.36
CA PHE A 19 10.77 -7.46 2.03
C PHE A 19 10.68 -5.95 1.87
N VAL A 20 10.12 -5.53 0.75
CA VAL A 20 9.76 -4.14 0.48
C VAL A 20 8.25 -3.99 0.63
N ILE A 21 7.82 -3.03 1.44
CA ILE A 21 6.42 -2.68 1.64
C ILE A 21 6.12 -1.37 0.92
N GLU A 22 5.11 -1.40 0.05
CA GLU A 22 4.53 -0.19 -0.51
C GLU A 22 3.41 0.33 0.38
N HIS A 23 3.47 1.61 0.67
CA HIS A 23 2.52 2.34 1.50
C HIS A 23 1.81 3.42 0.70
N ARG A 24 0.67 3.88 1.19
CA ARG A 24 -0.02 5.07 0.69
C ARG A 24 -0.71 5.83 1.79
N HIS A 25 -0.75 7.14 1.64
CA HIS A 25 -1.67 7.96 2.42
C HIS A 25 -3.12 7.76 1.94
N VAL A 26 -4.03 7.56 2.89
CA VAL A 26 -5.48 7.54 2.66
C VAL A 26 -6.10 8.61 3.55
N PHE A 27 -6.83 9.53 2.91
CA PHE A 27 -7.58 10.60 3.57
C PHE A 27 -9.06 10.34 3.40
N THR A 28 -9.85 10.66 4.42
CA THR A 28 -11.31 10.64 4.33
C THR A 28 -11.79 12.07 4.55
N SER A 29 -12.50 12.63 3.57
CA SER A 29 -13.13 13.95 3.71
C SER A 29 -14.65 13.80 3.76
N PRO A 30 -15.34 14.59 4.60
CA PRO A 30 -16.80 14.69 4.51
C PRO A 30 -17.19 15.28 3.15
N GLY A 31 -18.33 14.84 2.61
CA GLY A 31 -18.90 15.36 1.37
C GLY A 31 -20.42 15.28 1.41
N GLY A 32 -21.09 16.12 0.63
CA GLY A 32 -22.57 16.21 0.63
C GLY A 32 -23.31 14.92 0.24
N ALA A 33 -22.62 13.94 -0.33
CA ALA A 33 -23.14 12.62 -0.67
C ALA A 33 -22.62 11.48 0.24
N GLY A 34 -21.95 11.82 1.34
CA GLY A 34 -21.26 10.88 2.23
C GLY A 34 -19.72 11.04 2.23
N PRO A 35 -19.02 10.29 3.09
CA PRO A 35 -17.56 10.35 3.20
C PRO A 35 -16.89 9.89 1.91
N ARG A 36 -15.88 10.65 1.45
CA ARG A 36 -15.08 10.33 0.27
C ARG A 36 -13.66 9.98 0.69
N GLN A 37 -13.12 8.89 0.13
CA GLN A 37 -11.72 8.52 0.31
C GLN A 37 -10.85 9.08 -0.81
N HIS A 38 -9.74 9.71 -0.44
CA HIS A 38 -8.72 10.23 -1.34
C HIS A 38 -7.41 9.48 -1.13
N ARG A 39 -6.80 9.06 -2.24
CA ARG A 39 -5.52 8.35 -2.25
C ARG A 39 -4.40 9.37 -2.45
N GLY A 40 -3.55 9.52 -1.45
CA GLY A 40 -2.38 10.39 -1.49
C GLY A 40 -1.15 9.72 -2.09
N ALA A 41 0.02 10.33 -1.82
CA ALA A 41 1.31 9.83 -2.25
C ALA A 41 1.57 8.40 -1.75
N ALA A 42 2.23 7.62 -2.59
CA ALA A 42 2.72 6.29 -2.28
C ALA A 42 4.24 6.31 -2.12
N TRP A 43 4.76 5.46 -1.25
CA TRP A 43 6.20 5.30 -1.04
C TRP A 43 6.50 3.85 -0.67
N ALA A 44 7.77 3.46 -0.74
CA ALA A 44 8.20 2.11 -0.41
C ALA A 44 9.27 2.14 0.68
N THR A 45 9.25 1.15 1.57
CA THR A 45 10.27 0.97 2.60
C THR A 45 10.62 -0.50 2.77
N LEU A 46 11.79 -0.78 3.34
CA LEU A 46 12.08 -2.07 3.96
C LEU A 46 11.25 -2.25 5.24
N LEU A 47 11.28 -3.47 5.81
CA LEU A 47 10.60 -3.79 7.08
C LEU A 47 11.11 -2.97 8.27
N ASN A 48 12.39 -2.59 8.25
CA ASN A 48 13.01 -1.73 9.26
C ASN A 48 12.62 -0.24 9.09
N GLY A 49 11.83 0.10 8.06
CA GLY A 49 11.43 1.47 7.76
C GLY A 49 12.39 2.23 6.84
N GLU A 50 13.51 1.63 6.43
CA GLU A 50 14.43 2.28 5.50
C GLU A 50 13.76 2.55 4.16
N PRO A 51 13.83 3.79 3.64
CA PRO A 51 13.15 4.15 2.43
C PRO A 51 13.84 3.54 1.21
N VAL A 52 13.04 3.05 0.27
CA VAL A 52 13.51 2.51 -1.01
C VAL A 52 12.85 3.21 -2.17
N ARG A 53 13.57 3.35 -3.29
CA ARG A 53 13.07 3.94 -4.53
C ARG A 53 13.07 2.94 -5.66
N TYR A 54 12.13 3.09 -6.58
CA TYR A 54 12.12 2.33 -7.82
C TYR A 54 13.17 2.88 -8.79
N ILE A 55 14.04 2.01 -9.30
CA ILE A 55 14.88 2.31 -10.47
C ILE A 55 14.21 1.77 -11.72
N HIS A 56 13.66 0.55 -11.63
CA HIS A 56 12.96 -0.13 -12.72
C HIS A 56 11.87 -1.04 -12.14
N ALA A 57 10.97 -1.58 -12.98
CA ALA A 57 9.88 -2.47 -12.57
C ALA A 57 10.32 -3.74 -11.80
N ARG A 58 11.61 -4.09 -11.81
CA ARG A 58 12.18 -5.25 -11.11
C ARG A 58 13.34 -4.89 -10.18
N ALA A 59 13.76 -3.63 -10.14
CA ALA A 59 14.94 -3.19 -9.42
C ALA A 59 14.59 -1.99 -8.55
N LEU A 60 14.90 -2.10 -7.27
CA LEU A 60 14.77 -1.02 -6.30
C LEU A 60 16.14 -0.70 -5.72
N GLU A 61 16.23 0.46 -5.09
CA GLU A 61 17.43 0.92 -4.40
C GLU A 61 17.07 1.37 -2.99
N VAL A 62 17.84 0.91 -2.00
CA VAL A 62 17.78 1.45 -0.65
C VAL A 62 18.42 2.83 -0.65
N ILE A 63 17.67 3.87 -0.30
CA ILE A 63 18.11 5.26 -0.49
C ILE A 63 19.33 5.59 0.39
N ALA A 64 19.38 5.02 1.60
CA ALA A 64 20.46 5.31 2.54
C ALA A 64 21.81 4.71 2.12
N THR A 65 21.80 3.54 1.47
CA THR A 65 23.01 2.75 1.20
C THR A 65 23.36 2.67 -0.29
N GLY A 66 22.39 2.91 -1.19
CA GLY A 66 22.53 2.63 -2.61
C GLY A 66 22.43 1.15 -2.96
N GLU A 67 22.13 0.27 -2.00
CA GLU A 67 22.01 -1.17 -2.22
C GLU A 67 20.88 -1.48 -3.22
N LEU A 68 21.17 -2.36 -4.18
CA LEU A 68 20.22 -2.78 -5.20
C LEU A 68 19.44 -4.01 -4.76
N LEU A 69 18.12 -3.91 -4.86
CA LEU A 69 17.19 -4.99 -4.55
C LEU A 69 16.52 -5.50 -5.83
N VAL A 70 16.55 -6.81 -6.03
CA VAL A 70 15.86 -7.48 -7.14
C VAL A 70 14.53 -8.03 -6.67
N ARG A 71 13.44 -7.59 -7.32
CA ARG A 71 12.07 -7.99 -6.97
C ARG A 71 11.71 -9.34 -7.60
N ASP A 72 11.30 -10.30 -6.79
CA ASP A 72 10.87 -11.63 -7.27
C ASP A 72 9.42 -11.58 -7.77
N LEU A 73 9.25 -11.32 -9.08
CA LEU A 73 7.94 -11.28 -9.71
C LEU A 73 7.23 -12.65 -9.79
N ARG A 74 7.92 -13.78 -9.59
CA ARG A 74 7.32 -15.13 -9.68
C ARG A 74 6.73 -15.58 -8.36
N ARG A 75 7.22 -15.05 -7.23
CA ARG A 75 6.72 -15.35 -5.87
C ARG A 75 6.03 -14.18 -5.18
N CYS A 76 5.89 -13.05 -5.88
CA CYS A 76 5.02 -11.96 -5.47
C CYS A 76 3.55 -12.42 -5.50
N ASN A 77 3.07 -13.00 -4.40
CA ASN A 77 1.64 -13.04 -4.10
C ASN A 77 1.19 -11.60 -3.80
N CYS A 78 1.10 -10.78 -4.84
CA CYS A 78 0.45 -9.48 -4.81
C CYS A 78 -1.06 -9.70 -4.66
N ALA A 79 -1.52 -10.28 -3.56
CA ALA A 79 -2.86 -10.00 -3.11
C ALA A 79 -2.82 -8.52 -2.68
N PRO A 80 -3.54 -7.59 -3.35
CA PRO A 80 -3.68 -6.25 -2.82
C PRO A 80 -4.15 -6.39 -1.38
N ALA A 81 -3.55 -5.63 -0.45
CA ALA A 81 -3.99 -5.62 0.94
C ALA A 81 -5.52 -5.55 0.95
N ALA A 82 -6.16 -6.54 1.60
CA ALA A 82 -7.59 -6.74 1.52
C ALA A 82 -8.28 -5.38 1.68
N MET A 83 -9.07 -4.98 0.67
CA MET A 83 -9.91 -3.79 0.79
C MET A 83 -10.76 -3.98 2.04
N ILE A 84 -10.47 -3.23 3.11
CA ILE A 84 -11.37 -3.13 4.25
C ILE A 84 -12.54 -2.29 3.75
N VAL A 85 -13.52 -2.95 3.12
CA VAL A 85 -14.81 -2.36 2.81
C VAL A 85 -15.53 -2.26 4.15
N THR A 86 -15.71 -1.04 4.66
CA THR A 86 -16.52 -0.83 5.85
C THR A 86 -17.93 -1.36 5.58
N ARG A 87 -18.34 -2.29 6.44
CA ARG A 87 -19.64 -2.94 6.46
C ARG A 87 -20.70 -1.93 6.90
N ASP A 88 -21.14 -1.07 5.98
CA ASP A 88 -22.41 -0.36 6.08
C ASP A 88 -23.10 -0.32 4.72
N GLY A 89 -23.34 -1.52 4.20
CA GLY A 89 -24.38 -1.79 3.21
C GLY A 89 -25.69 -2.11 3.93
N GLY A 90 -26.34 -1.09 4.52
CA GLY A 90 -27.62 -1.24 5.22
C GLY A 90 -28.61 -0.14 4.83
N ARG A 91 -29.47 -0.43 3.84
CA ARG A 91 -30.71 0.30 3.53
C ARG A 91 -31.77 0.00 4.58
N GLU A 92 -32.61 1.00 4.87
CA GLU A 92 -34.08 0.99 5.14
C GLU A 92 -34.41 2.13 6.14
N ARG A 93 -35.58 2.80 6.18
CA ARG A 93 -36.78 2.96 5.35
C ARG A 93 -37.39 4.31 5.77
N LYS A 94 -38.11 4.98 4.87
CA LYS A 94 -38.90 6.18 5.19
C LYS A 94 -39.85 5.91 6.37
N ALA A 95 -39.85 6.79 7.36
CA ALA A 95 -41.03 7.05 8.18
C ALA A 95 -41.48 8.49 7.92
N ARG A 96 -42.62 8.60 7.24
CA ARG A 96 -43.47 9.78 7.16
C ARG A 96 -44.41 9.70 8.36
N GLN A 97 -44.52 10.76 9.16
CA GLN A 97 -45.62 11.04 10.11
C GLN A 97 -45.26 12.34 10.85
N ALA A 98 -46.13 13.30 11.09
CA ALA A 98 -47.43 13.71 10.57
C ALA A 98 -47.62 15.14 11.11
#